data_AF-A0A348SD25-F1
#
_entry.id   AF-A0A348SD25-F1
#
_cell.length_a   1.000
_cell.length_b   1.000
_cell.length_c   1.000
_cell.angle_alpha   90.00
_cell.angle_beta   90.00
_cell.angle_gamma   90.00
#
_symmetry.space_group_name_H-M   'P 1'
#
loop_
_entity.id
_entity.type
_entity.pdbx_description
1 polymer ?
#
loop_
_entity_poly.entity_id
_entity_poly.type
_entity_poly.pdbx_seq_one_letter_code
_entity_poly.pdbx_strand_id
1 'polypeptide(L)'
;MLEVNNFDAIRVALASPEQIRGWSKGEVTKPETINYRTLKPEKDGLFDERIFGPTRDWECYCGKYKRIRYKGIICDKCGVEVTRSKVRRERMGHIQLASPVSHIWYFKGTPSRLATLLEISPRNLEKVLYFAQYIVTSVDEAARKEALKGLDDELAGRGGGATAEEESEINARLKRQLTELDREIRARLEQVESDRAEKAQGMGEAAQVTEKAINDLGEAAADGAIIFEPTSEVIVADRALGGKEAKARLRAVLTQASLDAEEAFTNQKEQINKEGEQKRADLKALAEGEIAGLRANAKTSAQSRKEEIAKEKKALLSLKPYQLLPEIGRDDELDSFRTLDAKFGSERPRGARIFRAGMGAEAVRELIEQIDLDKESKELAVEVRNTAGMRRKKAIKRLRLIEAFRRSGARPEWMILSVLPVIPPDLRPMVQLDGGRFATSDLNDLYRRVINRNNRLKRLIELGAPEIIVRNEKRMLQEAVDALIDNGRRGRAISGTGNHRLKSLSDMLKGKQGRFRQNLLGKRVDYSGRSVIVVGPELKLHECGIPKKMALELFKPFVMRQLVELGHAHNIKSAKRLTERATDAVWDVLADVIQDHPVLLNRAPTL
;
A
#
# COMPACT_ATOMS: atom_id res chain seq x y z
N MET A 1 2.19 49.13 23.68
CA MET A 1 3.06 47.96 23.50
C MET A 1 2.89 47.20 24.80
N LEU A 2 2.23 46.04 24.82
CA LEU A 2 2.09 45.28 26.06
C LEU A 2 3.51 44.90 26.51
N GLU A 3 3.92 45.31 27.70
CA GLU A 3 5.20 44.95 28.29
C GLU A 3 5.18 43.47 28.63
N VAL A 4 5.76 42.63 27.75
CA VAL A 4 5.77 41.16 27.88
C VAL A 4 7.02 40.69 28.65
N ASN A 5 7.39 41.37 29.74
CA ASN A 5 8.60 41.01 30.51
C ASN A 5 8.31 40.27 31.82
N ASN A 6 7.05 40.15 32.26
CA ASN A 6 6.67 39.31 33.40
C ASN A 6 6.12 37.96 32.91
N PHE A 7 7.02 37.04 32.53
CA PHE A 7 6.67 35.63 32.37
C PHE A 7 7.69 34.75 33.10
N ASP A 8 7.22 33.82 33.93
CA ASP A 8 8.10 32.94 34.70
C ASP A 8 8.64 31.77 33.88
N ALA A 9 7.86 31.33 32.87
CA ALA A 9 8.20 30.18 32.05
C ALA A 9 7.63 30.25 30.63
N ILE A 10 8.30 29.58 29.70
CA ILE A 10 7.82 29.34 28.33
C ILE A 10 7.55 27.86 28.16
N ARG A 11 6.30 27.50 27.81
CA ARG A 11 5.90 26.11 27.55
C ARG A 11 5.83 25.82 26.06
N VAL A 12 6.37 24.68 25.64
CA VAL A 12 6.26 24.15 24.27
C VAL A 12 5.50 22.83 24.31
N ALA A 13 4.51 22.67 23.43
CA ALA A 13 3.68 21.49 23.32
C ALA A 13 3.34 21.19 21.84
N LEU A 14 2.79 20.00 21.59
CA LEU A 14 2.24 19.65 20.29
C LEU A 14 1.01 20.51 19.98
N ALA A 15 0.88 20.93 18.73
CA ALA A 15 -0.29 21.69 18.27
C ALA A 15 -1.35 20.73 17.73
N SER A 16 -2.56 20.79 18.29
CA SER A 16 -3.71 20.06 17.74
C SER A 16 -4.17 20.71 16.42
N PRO A 17 -4.85 19.96 15.52
CA PRO A 17 -5.43 20.54 14.31
C PRO A 17 -6.37 21.71 14.58
N GLU A 18 -7.12 21.66 15.69
CA GLU A 18 -8.02 22.72 16.12
C GLU A 18 -7.26 23.96 16.60
N GLN A 19 -6.16 23.80 17.34
CA GLN A 19 -5.31 24.91 17.74
C GLN A 19 -4.70 25.62 16.53
N ILE A 20 -4.25 24.86 15.53
CA ILE A 20 -3.72 25.42 14.28
C ILE A 20 -4.80 26.23 13.54
N ARG A 21 -6.05 25.74 13.51
CA ARG A 21 -7.18 26.51 12.95
C ARG A 21 -7.47 27.77 13.77
N GLY A 22 -7.40 27.70 15.10
CA GLY A 22 -7.60 28.85 15.99
C GLY A 22 -6.56 29.96 15.80
N TRP A 23 -5.33 29.61 15.43
CA TRP A 23 -4.30 30.59 15.06
C TRP A 23 -4.51 31.21 13.69
N SER A 24 -5.19 30.48 12.80
CA SER A 24 -5.32 30.86 11.42
C SER A 24 -6.35 31.97 11.21
N LYS A 25 -6.06 32.88 10.28
CA LYS A 25 -7.00 33.90 9.80
C LYS A 25 -7.63 33.54 8.45
N GLY A 26 -7.32 32.38 7.89
CA GLY A 26 -7.89 31.89 6.62
C GLY A 26 -7.09 30.75 5.99
N GLU A 27 -7.76 29.98 5.14
CA GLU A 27 -7.14 28.90 4.36
C GLU A 27 -6.46 29.47 3.10
N VAL A 28 -5.22 29.05 2.85
CA VAL A 28 -4.50 29.32 1.60
C VAL A 28 -4.83 28.21 0.61
N THR A 29 -5.71 28.49 -0.34
CA THR A 29 -6.14 27.50 -1.34
C THR A 29 -5.31 27.56 -2.61
N LYS A 30 -4.74 28.72 -2.93
CA LYS A 30 -4.08 29.00 -4.20
C LYS A 30 -2.55 29.05 -4.07
N PRO A 31 -1.79 28.43 -4.99
CA PRO A 31 -0.33 28.46 -4.98
C PRO A 31 0.26 29.80 -5.48
N GLU A 32 -0.58 30.71 -6.00
CA GLU A 32 -0.14 31.99 -6.52
C GLU A 32 0.41 32.91 -5.42
N THR A 33 1.35 33.79 -5.80
CA THR A 33 1.99 34.74 -4.88
C THR A 33 1.47 36.15 -5.10
N ILE A 34 2.02 36.84 -6.10
CA ILE A 34 1.65 38.19 -6.53
C ILE A 34 1.41 38.19 -8.03
N ASN A 35 0.55 39.08 -8.48
CA ASN A 35 0.33 39.31 -9.90
C ASN A 35 1.55 40.04 -10.50
N TYR A 36 2.12 39.52 -11.57
CA TYR A 36 3.32 40.10 -12.19
C TYR A 36 3.09 41.48 -12.84
N ARG A 37 1.83 41.82 -13.20
CA ARG A 37 1.49 43.12 -13.81
C ARG A 37 1.17 44.17 -12.75
N THR A 38 0.30 43.83 -11.81
CA THR A 38 -0.19 44.79 -10.82
C THR A 38 0.69 44.87 -9.57
N LEU A 39 1.61 43.91 -9.40
CA LEU A 39 2.45 43.72 -8.22
C LEU A 39 1.66 43.54 -6.91
N LYS A 40 0.34 43.34 -7.02
CA LYS A 40 -0.53 43.09 -5.88
C LYS A 40 -0.61 41.61 -5.55
N PRO A 41 -0.79 41.24 -4.27
CA PRO A 41 -1.07 39.87 -3.89
C PRO A 41 -2.29 39.30 -4.60
N GLU A 42 -2.21 38.03 -4.99
CA GLU A 42 -3.36 37.30 -5.51
C GLU A 42 -4.28 36.86 -4.35
N LYS A 43 -5.59 36.86 -4.61
CA LYS A 43 -6.61 36.43 -3.62
C LYS A 43 -6.49 34.93 -3.36
N ASP A 44 -6.72 34.52 -2.11
CA ASP A 44 -6.57 33.14 -1.62
C ASP A 44 -5.14 32.56 -1.73
N GLY A 45 -4.18 33.36 -2.20
CA GLY A 45 -2.79 32.97 -2.42
C GLY A 45 -1.92 33.11 -1.16
N LEU A 46 -0.62 32.87 -1.35
CA LEU A 46 0.36 32.88 -0.26
C LEU A 46 0.60 34.25 0.37
N PHE A 47 0.15 35.34 -0.27
CA PHE A 47 0.31 36.71 0.22
C PHE A 47 -1.02 37.45 0.41
N ASP A 48 -2.15 36.75 0.31
CA ASP A 48 -3.50 37.32 0.36
C ASP A 48 -3.69 38.25 1.58
N GLU A 49 -4.07 39.49 1.29
CA GLU A 49 -4.28 40.51 2.31
C GLU A 49 -5.48 40.23 3.20
N ARG A 50 -6.47 39.47 2.71
CA ARG A 50 -7.65 39.09 3.51
C ARG A 50 -7.23 38.17 4.67
N ILE A 51 -6.29 37.27 4.42
CA ILE A 51 -5.79 36.30 5.41
C ILE A 51 -4.75 36.98 6.31
N PHE A 52 -3.69 37.52 5.71
CA PHE A 52 -2.51 37.97 6.45
C PHE A 52 -2.56 39.44 6.90
N GLY A 53 -3.50 40.23 6.36
CA GLY A 53 -3.62 41.66 6.62
C GLY A 53 -3.07 42.55 5.49
N PRO A 54 -3.27 43.87 5.58
CA PRO A 54 -3.01 44.80 4.48
C PRO A 54 -1.52 45.01 4.22
N THR A 55 -1.12 45.16 2.95
CA THR A 55 0.30 45.43 2.57
C THR A 55 0.74 46.83 2.99
N ARG A 56 -0.17 47.79 3.00
CA ARG A 56 0.08 49.18 3.39
C ARG A 56 -0.75 49.54 4.63
N ASP A 57 -0.20 50.43 5.46
CA ASP A 57 -0.87 50.85 6.69
C ASP A 57 -2.21 51.52 6.39
N TRP A 58 -3.28 51.02 7.02
CA TRP A 58 -4.62 51.59 6.92
C TRP A 58 -5.20 51.65 5.49
N GLU A 59 -4.78 50.75 4.60
CA GLU A 59 -5.28 50.65 3.22
C GLU A 59 -5.75 49.23 2.92
N CYS A 60 -7.00 49.09 2.46
CA CYS A 60 -7.51 47.80 1.98
C CYS A 60 -7.09 47.51 0.52
N TYR A 61 -7.07 46.24 0.11
CA TYR A 61 -6.67 45.78 -1.23
C TYR A 61 -7.27 46.56 -2.41
N CYS A 62 -8.59 46.80 -2.37
CA CYS A 62 -9.34 47.49 -3.43
C CYS A 62 -9.23 49.02 -3.36
N GLY A 63 -8.69 49.57 -2.26
CA GLY A 63 -8.58 51.00 -2.04
C GLY A 63 -9.88 51.73 -1.65
N LYS A 64 -10.99 51.01 -1.39
CA LYS A 64 -12.27 51.59 -0.91
C LYS A 64 -12.08 52.35 0.41
N TYR A 65 -11.46 51.71 1.38
CA TYR A 65 -11.13 52.29 2.68
C TYR A 65 -9.63 52.59 2.75
N LYS A 66 -9.31 53.86 3.03
CA LYS A 66 -7.95 54.38 3.20
C LYS A 66 -7.91 55.32 4.39
N ARG A 67 -6.76 55.39 5.08
CA ARG A 67 -6.47 56.23 6.26
C ARG A 67 -7.00 55.63 7.57
N ILE A 68 -6.45 56.12 8.67
CA ILE A 68 -6.67 55.63 10.04
C ILE A 68 -8.12 55.71 10.54
N ARG A 69 -8.96 56.57 9.93
CA ARG A 69 -10.37 56.75 10.32
C ARG A 69 -11.22 55.48 10.19
N TYR A 70 -10.82 54.54 9.32
CA TYR A 70 -11.54 53.28 9.10
C TYR A 70 -10.91 52.10 9.85
N LYS A 71 -10.12 52.38 10.90
CA LYS A 71 -9.46 51.35 11.72
C LYS A 71 -10.44 50.26 12.16
N GLY A 72 -10.08 49.01 11.88
CA GLY A 72 -10.84 47.82 12.31
C GLY A 72 -12.03 47.47 11.43
N ILE A 73 -12.37 48.28 10.43
CA ILE A 73 -13.44 47.95 9.48
C ILE A 73 -12.93 46.89 8.49
N ILE A 74 -13.73 45.83 8.31
CA ILE A 74 -13.51 44.81 7.29
C ILE A 74 -14.20 45.30 6.01
N CYS A 75 -13.46 45.36 4.90
CA CYS A 75 -14.00 45.91 3.67
C CYS A 75 -15.02 44.98 2.99
N ASP A 76 -16.23 45.46 2.71
CA ASP A 76 -17.29 44.65 2.05
C ASP A 76 -16.91 44.13 0.65
N LYS A 77 -16.03 44.86 -0.08
CA LYS A 77 -15.64 44.48 -1.45
C LYS A 77 -14.50 43.48 -1.52
N CYS A 78 -13.53 43.57 -0.59
CA CYS A 78 -12.31 42.74 -0.65
C CYS A 78 -12.06 41.89 0.59
N GLY A 79 -12.85 42.05 1.66
CA GLY A 79 -12.73 41.31 2.92
C GLY A 79 -11.49 41.68 3.74
N VAL A 80 -10.69 42.67 3.32
CA VAL A 80 -9.46 43.05 4.03
C VAL A 80 -9.78 43.98 5.18
N GLU A 81 -9.25 43.66 6.34
CA GLU A 81 -9.31 44.48 7.55
C GLU A 81 -8.35 45.67 7.46
N VAL A 82 -8.85 46.87 7.73
CA VAL A 82 -8.05 48.09 7.72
C VAL A 82 -7.29 48.23 9.05
N THR A 83 -6.04 47.77 9.05
CA THR A 83 -5.13 47.80 10.21
C THR A 83 -3.71 48.16 9.77
N ARG A 84 -2.74 48.10 10.69
CA ARG A 84 -1.31 48.30 10.37
C ARG A 84 -0.77 47.09 9.62
N SER A 85 0.13 47.30 8.67
CA SER A 85 0.81 46.24 7.91
C SER A 85 1.60 45.28 8.80
N LYS A 86 2.02 45.73 9.99
CA LYS A 86 2.72 44.93 11.01
C LYS A 86 2.03 43.59 11.33
N VAL A 87 0.70 43.50 11.22
CA VAL A 87 -0.03 42.25 11.47
C VAL A 87 0.40 41.12 10.52
N ARG A 88 0.97 41.43 9.35
CA ARG A 88 1.54 40.47 8.39
C ARG A 88 2.79 39.74 8.89
N ARG A 89 3.32 40.13 10.04
CA ARG A 89 4.39 39.43 10.78
C ARG A 89 3.86 38.46 11.84
N GLU A 90 2.58 38.56 12.19
CA GLU A 90 1.97 37.89 13.34
C GLU A 90 0.83 36.93 12.93
N ARG A 91 0.04 37.26 11.90
CA ARG A 91 -1.11 36.46 11.45
C ARG A 91 -0.66 35.20 10.70
N MET A 92 -1.08 34.04 11.19
CA MET A 92 -0.86 32.76 10.53
C MET A 92 -1.98 32.43 9.54
N GLY A 93 -1.63 31.69 8.49
CA GLY A 93 -2.58 31.01 7.60
C GLY A 93 -2.58 29.51 7.88
N HIS A 94 -3.44 28.76 7.21
CA HIS A 94 -3.37 27.30 7.22
C HIS A 94 -3.70 26.71 5.84
N ILE A 95 -3.35 25.44 5.65
CA ILE A 95 -3.73 24.64 4.49
C ILE A 95 -4.48 23.41 5.02
N GLN A 96 -5.70 23.19 4.57
CA GLN A 96 -6.45 21.97 4.86
C GLN A 96 -5.96 20.85 3.93
N LEU A 97 -5.27 19.87 4.51
CA LEU A 97 -4.74 18.74 3.75
C LEU A 97 -5.88 17.79 3.37
N ALA A 98 -5.86 17.29 2.14
CA ALA A 98 -6.83 16.32 1.63
C ALA A 98 -6.61 14.92 2.21
N SER A 99 -5.37 14.60 2.58
CA SER A 99 -4.98 13.39 3.29
C SER A 99 -4.10 13.78 4.48
N PRO A 100 -4.25 13.14 5.66
CA PRO A 100 -3.34 13.33 6.76
C PRO A 100 -1.89 13.00 6.37
N VAL A 101 -0.93 13.72 6.96
CA VAL A 101 0.50 13.63 6.66
C VAL A 101 1.28 13.54 7.97
N SER A 102 2.24 12.62 8.06
CA SER A 102 3.06 12.49 9.26
C SER A 102 4.08 13.62 9.37
N HIS A 103 4.29 14.16 10.58
CA HIS A 103 5.32 15.17 10.79
C HIS A 103 6.71 14.50 10.90
N ILE A 104 7.62 14.84 9.97
CA ILE A 104 8.92 14.17 9.79
C ILE A 104 9.79 14.07 11.06
N TRP A 105 9.73 15.05 11.97
CA TRP A 105 10.50 14.98 13.23
C TRP A 105 10.12 13.79 14.13
N TYR A 106 8.85 13.36 14.16
CA TYR A 106 8.42 12.25 15.02
C TYR A 106 8.64 10.88 14.39
N PHE A 107 8.71 10.84 13.05
CA PHE A 107 9.01 9.63 12.29
C PHE A 107 10.52 9.41 12.08
N LYS A 108 11.27 10.38 11.54
CA LYS A 108 12.73 10.31 11.32
C LYS A 108 13.57 10.84 12.49
N GLY A 109 12.95 11.18 13.62
CA GLY A 109 13.67 11.38 14.87
C GLY A 109 14.47 10.14 15.26
N THR A 110 15.65 10.29 15.85
CA THR A 110 16.41 9.19 16.46
C THR A 110 16.39 9.34 17.98
N PRO A 111 15.69 8.47 18.73
CA PRO A 111 14.78 7.41 18.28
C PRO A 111 13.45 7.93 17.72
N SER A 112 12.81 7.15 16.85
CA SER A 112 11.54 7.52 16.22
C SER A 112 10.41 7.37 17.24
N ARG A 113 9.66 8.45 17.46
CA ARG A 113 8.59 8.50 18.47
C ARG A 113 7.40 7.65 18.04
N LEU A 114 7.01 7.76 16.77
CA LEU A 114 5.93 6.95 16.18
C LEU A 114 6.29 5.46 16.17
N ALA A 115 7.52 5.12 15.76
CA ALA A 115 7.97 3.72 15.73
C ALA A 115 8.04 3.11 17.14
N THR A 116 8.47 3.90 18.14
CA THR A 116 8.51 3.44 19.54
C THR A 116 7.11 3.26 20.11
N LEU A 117 6.16 4.13 19.73
CA LEU A 117 4.78 4.06 20.21
C LEU A 117 4.05 2.81 19.68
N LEU A 118 4.20 2.52 18.39
CA LEU A 118 3.54 1.42 17.68
C LEU A 118 4.31 0.09 17.70
N GLU A 119 5.49 0.06 18.31
CA GLU A 119 6.40 -1.11 18.33
C GLU A 119 6.84 -1.64 16.94
N ILE A 120 6.78 -0.78 15.93
CA ILE A 120 7.20 -1.10 14.56
C ILE A 120 8.64 -0.63 14.33
N SER A 121 9.40 -1.32 13.47
CA SER A 121 10.74 -0.85 13.11
C SER A 121 10.67 0.47 12.30
N PRO A 122 11.63 1.40 12.44
CA PRO A 122 11.60 2.66 11.68
C PRO A 122 11.61 2.48 10.16
N ARG A 123 12.21 1.40 9.65
CA ARG A 123 12.21 1.05 8.22
C ARG A 123 10.84 0.58 7.75
N ASN A 124 10.14 -0.18 8.57
CA ASN A 124 8.80 -0.66 8.25
C ASN A 124 7.78 0.47 8.30
N LEU A 125 7.87 1.34 9.31
CA LEU A 125 7.03 2.54 9.38
C LEU A 125 7.25 3.46 8.17
N GLU A 126 8.47 3.53 7.65
CA GLU A 126 8.75 4.23 6.38
C GLU A 126 7.97 3.63 5.22
N LYS A 127 8.01 2.30 5.06
CA LYS A 127 7.30 1.63 3.97
C LYS A 127 5.79 1.88 4.03
N VAL A 128 5.20 1.94 5.23
CA VAL A 128 3.79 2.29 5.40
C VAL A 128 3.52 3.75 5.04
N LEU A 129 4.27 4.70 5.61
CA LEU A 129 4.05 6.13 5.41
C LEU A 129 4.21 6.59 3.96
N TYR A 130 5.11 5.95 3.20
CA TYR A 130 5.35 6.28 1.79
C TYR A 130 4.72 5.28 0.81
N PHE A 131 3.63 4.62 1.21
CA PHE A 131 2.75 3.83 0.34
C PHE A 131 3.44 2.65 -0.37
N ALA A 132 4.40 1.99 0.30
CA ALA A 132 5.06 0.78 -0.21
C ALA A 132 4.51 -0.52 0.39
N GLN A 133 3.98 -0.48 1.61
CA GLN A 133 3.36 -1.64 2.28
C GLN A 133 2.09 -1.22 3.01
N TYR A 134 1.13 -2.14 3.11
CA TYR A 134 -0.06 -1.99 3.93
C TYR A 134 0.25 -2.33 5.38
N ILE A 135 -0.53 -1.76 6.28
CA ILE A 135 -0.59 -2.16 7.68
C ILE A 135 -2.02 -2.52 8.06
N VAL A 136 -2.20 -3.65 8.75
CA VAL A 136 -3.49 -4.08 9.28
C VAL A 136 -3.87 -3.17 10.45
N THR A 137 -4.98 -2.45 10.32
CA THR A 137 -5.48 -1.51 11.33
C THR A 137 -6.38 -2.19 12.34
N SER A 138 -7.30 -3.05 11.89
CA SER A 138 -8.20 -3.81 12.76
C SER A 138 -8.50 -5.19 12.18
N VAL A 139 -8.72 -6.17 13.06
CA VAL A 139 -9.20 -7.52 12.69
C VAL A 139 -10.46 -7.79 13.49
N ASP A 140 -11.53 -8.18 12.81
CA ASP A 140 -12.77 -8.63 13.45
C ASP A 140 -12.67 -10.11 13.78
N GLU A 141 -12.47 -10.42 15.05
CA GLU A 141 -12.34 -11.80 15.53
C GLU A 141 -13.64 -12.61 15.42
N ALA A 142 -14.82 -11.96 15.39
CA ALA A 142 -16.09 -12.66 15.23
C ALA A 142 -16.25 -13.14 13.78
N ALA A 143 -16.07 -12.22 12.82
CA ALA A 143 -16.11 -12.54 11.40
C ALA A 143 -15.01 -13.57 11.01
N ARG A 144 -13.84 -13.47 11.63
CA ARG A 144 -12.75 -14.45 11.46
C ARG A 144 -13.15 -15.85 11.91
N LYS A 145 -13.77 -15.99 13.08
CA LYS A 145 -14.23 -17.29 13.60
C LYS A 145 -15.30 -17.92 12.71
N GLU A 146 -16.24 -17.12 12.23
CA GLU A 146 -17.27 -17.60 11.30
C GLU A 146 -16.66 -18.07 9.97
N ALA A 147 -15.68 -17.32 9.43
CA ALA A 147 -14.94 -17.74 8.24
C ALA A 147 -14.16 -19.04 8.45
N LEU A 148 -13.50 -19.19 9.60
CA LEU A 148 -12.78 -20.43 9.94
C LEU A 148 -13.74 -21.62 10.04
N LYS A 149 -14.92 -21.41 10.64
CA LYS A 149 -15.95 -22.45 10.73
C LYS A 149 -16.46 -22.87 9.34
N GLY A 150 -16.73 -21.91 8.46
CA GLY A 150 -17.15 -22.21 7.08
C GLY A 150 -16.11 -23.03 6.30
N LEU A 151 -14.82 -22.72 6.48
CA LEU A 151 -13.73 -23.50 5.87
C LEU A 151 -13.61 -24.91 6.46
N ASP A 152 -13.85 -25.06 7.77
CA ASP A 152 -13.87 -26.36 8.44
C ASP A 152 -15.07 -27.22 7.98
N ASP A 153 -16.23 -26.60 7.76
CA ASP A 153 -17.42 -27.25 7.21
C ASP A 153 -17.20 -27.67 5.73
N GLU A 154 -16.53 -26.85 4.92
CA GLU A 154 -16.18 -27.18 3.53
C GLU A 154 -15.14 -28.32 3.44
N LEU A 155 -14.17 -28.34 4.37
CA LEU A 155 -13.23 -29.45 4.53
C LEU A 155 -13.93 -30.77 4.87
N ALA A 156 -14.99 -30.70 5.68
CA ALA A 156 -15.79 -31.85 6.06
C ALA A 156 -16.76 -32.29 4.94
N GLY A 157 -17.28 -31.34 4.16
CA GLY A 157 -18.36 -31.56 3.19
C GLY A 157 -17.98 -31.27 1.75
N ARG A 158 -17.40 -32.25 1.04
CA ARG A 158 -17.47 -32.43 -0.45
C ARG A 158 -16.67 -33.63 -0.98
N GLY A 159 -16.47 -34.67 -0.18
CA GLY A 159 -15.58 -35.77 -0.55
C GLY A 159 -16.20 -36.91 -1.36
N GLY A 160 -17.54 -37.03 -1.44
CA GLY A 160 -18.13 -38.31 -1.87
C GLY A 160 -19.39 -38.28 -2.74
N GLY A 161 -19.97 -37.11 -3.03
CA GLY A 161 -21.24 -37.04 -3.78
C GLY A 161 -21.09 -37.30 -5.28
N ALA A 162 -20.22 -36.54 -5.95
CA ALA A 162 -20.12 -36.55 -7.41
C ALA A 162 -19.50 -37.84 -7.98
N THR A 163 -18.54 -38.44 -7.26
CA THR A 163 -17.89 -39.68 -7.71
C THR A 163 -18.80 -40.91 -7.61
N ALA A 164 -19.77 -40.90 -6.70
CA ALA A 164 -20.68 -42.03 -6.52
C ALA A 164 -21.70 -42.14 -7.66
N GLU A 165 -22.15 -41.01 -8.20
CA GLU A 165 -23.08 -40.97 -9.35
C GLU A 165 -22.40 -41.43 -10.64
N GLU A 166 -21.20 -40.92 -10.93
CA GLU A 166 -20.41 -41.30 -12.11
C GLU A 166 -19.96 -42.77 -12.07
N GLU A 167 -19.57 -43.28 -10.89
CA GLU A 167 -19.28 -44.71 -10.70
C GLU A 167 -20.52 -45.59 -10.94
N SER A 168 -21.70 -45.13 -10.55
CA SER A 168 -22.96 -45.83 -10.80
C SER A 168 -23.29 -45.89 -12.29
N GLU A 169 -23.05 -44.81 -13.05
CA GLU A 169 -23.27 -44.77 -14.50
C GLU A 169 -22.34 -45.73 -15.26
N ILE A 170 -21.05 -45.78 -14.90
CA ILE A 170 -20.08 -46.70 -15.53
C ILE A 170 -20.44 -48.15 -15.24
N ASN A 171 -20.82 -48.47 -14.01
CA ASN A 171 -21.28 -49.80 -13.64
C ASN A 171 -22.58 -50.18 -14.38
N ALA A 172 -23.50 -49.22 -14.58
CA ALA A 172 -24.69 -49.43 -15.38
C ALA A 172 -24.36 -49.66 -16.87
N ARG A 173 -23.38 -48.94 -17.43
CA ARG A 173 -22.89 -49.13 -18.80
C ARG A 173 -22.27 -50.51 -19.00
N LEU A 174 -21.39 -50.93 -18.09
CA LEU A 174 -20.77 -52.26 -18.08
C LEU A 174 -21.83 -53.36 -18.04
N LYS A 175 -22.84 -53.19 -17.18
CA LYS A 175 -23.93 -54.17 -17.05
C LYS A 175 -24.72 -54.32 -18.36
N ARG A 176 -25.00 -53.21 -19.06
CA ARG A 176 -25.65 -53.24 -20.39
C ARG A 176 -24.79 -53.97 -21.43
N GLN A 177 -23.50 -53.66 -21.50
CA GLN A 177 -22.58 -54.30 -22.46
C GLN A 177 -22.41 -55.79 -22.20
N LEU A 178 -22.34 -56.21 -20.94
CA LEU A 178 -22.31 -57.63 -20.58
C LEU A 178 -23.60 -58.35 -20.98
N THR A 179 -24.77 -57.73 -20.78
CA THR A 179 -26.04 -58.35 -21.20
C THR A 179 -26.16 -58.49 -22.72
N GLU A 180 -25.59 -57.56 -23.48
CA GLU A 180 -25.60 -57.61 -24.94
C GLU A 180 -24.62 -58.67 -25.48
N LEU A 181 -23.43 -58.76 -24.89
CA LEU A 181 -22.46 -59.82 -25.19
C LEU A 181 -23.00 -61.21 -24.81
N ASP A 182 -23.68 -61.35 -23.67
CA ASP A 182 -24.35 -62.58 -23.26
C ASP A 182 -25.40 -63.03 -24.28
N ARG A 183 -26.15 -62.08 -24.85
CA ARG A 183 -27.13 -62.35 -25.89
C ARG A 183 -26.47 -62.79 -27.20
N GLU A 184 -25.36 -62.16 -27.58
CA GLU A 184 -24.60 -62.51 -28.79
C GLU A 184 -23.99 -63.92 -28.70
N ILE A 185 -23.40 -64.27 -27.54
CA ILE A 185 -22.84 -65.60 -27.30
C ILE A 185 -23.93 -66.68 -27.36
N ARG A 186 -25.10 -66.44 -26.75
CA ARG A 186 -26.23 -67.38 -26.82
C ARG A 186 -26.72 -67.59 -28.24
N ALA A 187 -26.87 -66.52 -29.03
CA ALA A 187 -27.29 -66.63 -30.43
C ALA A 187 -26.28 -67.43 -31.28
N ARG A 188 -24.97 -67.24 -31.06
CA ARG A 188 -23.93 -68.02 -31.74
C ARG A 188 -23.94 -69.50 -31.35
N LEU A 189 -24.19 -69.80 -30.07
CA LEU A 189 -24.32 -71.19 -29.59
C LEU A 189 -25.56 -71.87 -30.19
N GLU A 190 -26.68 -71.17 -30.28
CA GLU A 190 -27.90 -71.66 -30.93
C GLU A 190 -27.69 -71.90 -32.44
N GLN A 191 -26.94 -71.03 -33.13
CA GLN A 191 -26.57 -71.25 -34.53
C GLN A 191 -25.72 -72.52 -34.70
N VAL A 192 -24.71 -72.73 -33.85
CA VAL A 192 -23.89 -73.95 -33.90
C VAL A 192 -24.70 -75.21 -33.59
N GLU A 193 -25.70 -75.12 -32.72
CA GLU A 193 -26.63 -76.23 -32.44
C GLU A 193 -27.61 -76.49 -33.61
N SER A 194 -28.05 -75.44 -34.31
CA SER A 194 -28.82 -75.55 -35.56
C SER A 194 -28.01 -76.18 -36.69
N ASP A 195 -26.77 -75.73 -36.89
CA ASP A 195 -25.84 -76.29 -37.89
C ASP A 195 -25.52 -77.77 -37.60
N ARG A 196 -25.49 -78.17 -36.30
CA ARG A 196 -25.37 -79.57 -35.88
C ARG A 196 -26.60 -80.37 -36.31
N ALA A 197 -27.80 -79.84 -36.07
CA ALA A 197 -29.03 -80.51 -36.45
C ALA A 197 -29.13 -80.69 -37.98
N GLU A 198 -28.78 -79.67 -38.76
CA GLU A 198 -28.77 -79.73 -40.22
C GLU A 198 -27.72 -80.71 -40.77
N LYS A 199 -26.48 -80.68 -40.26
CA LYS A 199 -25.43 -81.62 -40.69
C LYS A 199 -25.72 -83.07 -40.28
N ALA A 200 -26.28 -83.29 -39.08
CA ALA A 200 -26.69 -84.63 -38.65
C ALA A 200 -27.85 -85.17 -39.49
N GLN A 201 -28.81 -84.32 -39.85
CA GLN A 201 -29.92 -84.68 -40.73
C GLN A 201 -29.42 -84.97 -42.15
N GLY A 202 -28.55 -84.12 -42.72
CA GLY A 202 -27.94 -84.33 -44.03
C GLY A 202 -27.05 -85.57 -44.10
N MET A 203 -26.29 -85.87 -43.04
CA MET A 203 -25.54 -87.14 -42.91
C MET A 203 -26.46 -88.36 -42.86
N GLY A 204 -27.61 -88.27 -42.18
CA GLY A 204 -28.61 -89.34 -42.12
C GLY A 204 -29.35 -89.58 -43.44
N GLU A 205 -29.70 -88.51 -44.17
CA GLU A 205 -30.31 -88.59 -45.50
C GLU A 205 -29.34 -89.16 -46.54
N ALA A 206 -28.08 -88.69 -46.55
CA ALA A 206 -27.04 -89.25 -47.40
C ALA A 206 -26.81 -90.75 -47.09
N ALA A 207 -26.77 -91.14 -45.82
CA ALA A 207 -26.65 -92.54 -45.41
C ALA A 207 -27.79 -93.42 -45.94
N GLN A 208 -29.04 -92.94 -45.89
CA GLN A 208 -30.19 -93.66 -46.42
C GLN A 208 -30.15 -93.79 -47.95
N VAL A 209 -29.69 -92.76 -48.67
CA VAL A 209 -29.54 -92.80 -50.13
C VAL A 209 -28.47 -93.81 -50.52
N THR A 210 -27.33 -93.82 -49.84
CA THR A 210 -26.26 -94.78 -50.13
C THR A 210 -26.63 -96.20 -49.70
N GLU A 211 -27.39 -96.37 -48.62
CA GLU A 211 -27.90 -97.67 -48.18
C GLU A 211 -28.99 -98.23 -49.12
N LYS A 212 -29.86 -97.36 -49.68
CA LYS A 212 -30.77 -97.73 -50.77
C LYS A 212 -30.01 -98.16 -52.02
N ALA A 213 -29.01 -97.40 -52.46
CA ALA A 213 -28.18 -97.75 -53.60
C ALA A 213 -27.49 -99.12 -53.42
N ILE A 214 -27.01 -99.43 -52.21
CA ILE A 214 -26.42 -100.74 -51.88
C ILE A 214 -27.48 -101.86 -51.83
N ASN A 215 -28.70 -101.58 -51.37
CA ASN A 215 -29.80 -102.55 -51.34
C ASN A 215 -30.35 -102.87 -52.74
N ASP A 216 -30.43 -101.89 -53.63
CA ASP A 216 -30.92 -102.05 -55.00
C ASP A 216 -29.93 -102.87 -55.87
N LEU A 217 -28.64 -102.91 -55.50
CA LEU A 217 -27.59 -103.69 -56.17
C LEU A 217 -27.55 -105.18 -55.78
N GLY A 218 -27.97 -105.56 -54.57
CA GLY A 218 -27.99 -106.95 -54.12
C GLY A 218 -26.63 -107.68 -54.27
N GLU A 219 -26.62 -108.83 -54.95
CA GLU A 219 -25.39 -109.63 -55.25
C GLU A 219 -24.84 -109.40 -56.68
N ALA A 220 -25.28 -108.36 -57.40
CA ALA A 220 -24.78 -108.03 -58.73
C ALA A 220 -23.56 -107.10 -58.68
N ALA A 221 -22.69 -107.16 -59.70
CA ALA A 221 -21.55 -106.26 -59.84
C ALA A 221 -22.03 -104.84 -60.23
N ALA A 222 -21.54 -103.83 -59.52
CA ALA A 222 -21.95 -102.44 -59.74
C ALA A 222 -21.39 -101.86 -61.06
N ASP A 223 -22.25 -101.20 -61.85
CA ASP A 223 -21.86 -100.33 -62.98
C ASP A 223 -21.52 -98.93 -62.43
N GLY A 224 -20.27 -98.74 -62.03
CA GLY A 224 -19.77 -97.49 -61.45
C GLY A 224 -19.61 -97.52 -59.92
N ALA A 225 -18.63 -96.74 -59.44
CA ALA A 225 -18.30 -96.66 -58.02
C ALA A 225 -19.37 -95.91 -57.22
N ILE A 226 -19.84 -96.48 -56.10
CA ILE A 226 -20.74 -95.79 -55.16
C ILE A 226 -19.88 -95.05 -54.14
N ILE A 227 -20.03 -93.73 -54.12
CA ILE A 227 -19.28 -92.81 -53.26
C ILE A 227 -20.20 -92.28 -52.17
N PHE A 228 -19.73 -92.24 -50.92
CA PHE A 228 -20.40 -91.48 -49.87
C PHE A 228 -20.12 -90.00 -50.08
N GLU A 229 -21.07 -89.27 -50.67
CA GLU A 229 -20.88 -87.83 -50.97
C GLU A 229 -20.38 -86.98 -49.78
N PRO A 230 -20.82 -87.19 -48.52
CA PRO A 230 -20.39 -86.35 -47.41
C PRO A 230 -18.91 -86.45 -47.04
N THR A 231 -18.26 -87.59 -47.26
CA THR A 231 -16.81 -87.78 -47.00
C THR A 231 -16.00 -88.01 -48.28
N SER A 232 -16.66 -88.09 -49.45
CA SER A 232 -16.08 -88.45 -50.75
C SER A 232 -15.36 -89.80 -50.77
N GLU A 233 -15.64 -90.68 -49.81
CA GLU A 233 -15.03 -92.00 -49.73
C GLU A 233 -15.79 -93.03 -50.57
N VAL A 234 -15.04 -93.88 -51.28
CA VAL A 234 -15.58 -94.92 -52.16
C VAL A 234 -16.01 -96.13 -51.33
N ILE A 235 -17.32 -96.41 -51.27
CA ILE A 235 -17.87 -97.54 -50.51
C ILE A 235 -17.88 -98.82 -51.34
N VAL A 236 -18.20 -98.73 -52.63
CA VAL A 236 -18.17 -99.84 -53.59
C VAL A 236 -17.38 -99.40 -54.82
N ALA A 237 -16.30 -100.11 -55.15
CA ALA A 237 -15.50 -99.83 -56.35
C ALA A 237 -16.19 -100.41 -57.62
N ASP A 238 -15.91 -99.82 -58.78
CA ASP A 238 -16.47 -100.22 -60.07
C ASP A 238 -16.25 -101.74 -60.33
N ARG A 239 -17.33 -102.47 -60.61
CA ARG A 239 -17.41 -103.95 -60.78
C ARG A 239 -17.20 -104.82 -59.54
N ALA A 240 -17.27 -104.28 -58.31
CA ALA A 240 -17.21 -105.07 -57.07
C ALA A 240 -18.60 -105.56 -56.61
N LEU A 241 -18.64 -106.69 -55.87
CA LEU A 241 -19.87 -107.29 -55.34
C LEU A 241 -20.40 -106.52 -54.11
N GLY A 242 -21.66 -106.10 -54.16
CA GLY A 242 -22.35 -105.25 -53.16
C GLY A 242 -22.82 -105.96 -51.88
N GLY A 243 -22.03 -106.88 -51.32
CA GLY A 243 -22.42 -107.72 -50.17
C GLY A 243 -22.24 -107.09 -48.78
N LYS A 244 -22.34 -107.93 -47.73
CA LYS A 244 -22.22 -107.56 -46.29
C LYS A 244 -20.99 -106.71 -45.95
N GLU A 245 -19.89 -106.82 -46.70
CA GLU A 245 -18.68 -106.01 -46.52
C GLU A 245 -18.87 -104.53 -46.89
N ALA A 246 -19.66 -104.22 -47.92
CA ALA A 246 -19.97 -102.83 -48.30
C ALA A 246 -20.80 -102.12 -47.22
N LYS A 247 -21.76 -102.84 -46.60
CA LYS A 247 -22.54 -102.33 -45.47
C LYS A 247 -21.69 -102.12 -44.20
N ALA A 248 -20.70 -102.98 -43.97
CA ALA A 248 -19.78 -102.83 -42.84
C ALA A 248 -18.83 -101.63 -43.02
N ARG A 249 -18.33 -101.40 -44.25
CA ARG A 249 -17.53 -100.21 -44.58
C ARG A 249 -18.34 -98.93 -44.48
N LEU A 250 -19.56 -98.88 -45.02
CA LEU A 250 -20.46 -97.74 -44.88
C LEU A 250 -20.69 -97.39 -43.40
N ARG A 251 -20.96 -98.39 -42.54
CA ARG A 251 -21.15 -98.16 -41.10
C ARG A 251 -19.87 -97.65 -40.41
N ALA A 252 -18.70 -98.18 -40.75
CA ALA A 252 -17.43 -97.72 -40.18
C ALA A 252 -17.12 -96.25 -40.56
N VAL A 253 -17.34 -95.90 -41.83
CA VAL A 253 -17.17 -94.53 -42.35
C VAL A 253 -18.18 -93.56 -41.72
N LEU A 254 -19.45 -93.98 -41.57
CA LEU A 254 -20.46 -93.20 -40.85
C LEU A 254 -20.09 -92.96 -39.40
N THR A 255 -19.52 -93.96 -38.71
CA THR A 255 -19.17 -93.85 -37.29
C THR A 255 -18.00 -92.90 -37.10
N GLN A 256 -16.97 -92.99 -37.96
CA GLN A 256 -15.83 -92.06 -37.95
C GLN A 256 -16.24 -90.64 -38.32
N ALA A 257 -17.01 -90.46 -39.39
CA ALA A 257 -17.50 -89.14 -39.80
C ALA A 257 -18.40 -88.49 -38.74
N SER A 258 -19.16 -89.29 -37.98
CA SER A 258 -19.96 -88.79 -36.86
C SER A 258 -19.11 -88.35 -35.68
N LEU A 259 -18.02 -89.07 -35.38
CA LEU A 259 -17.07 -88.72 -34.31
C LEU A 259 -16.27 -87.45 -34.66
N ASP A 260 -15.76 -87.35 -35.89
CA ASP A 260 -15.03 -86.16 -36.37
C ASP A 260 -15.92 -84.92 -36.39
N ALA A 261 -17.20 -85.10 -36.77
CA ALA A 261 -18.19 -84.04 -36.68
C ALA A 261 -18.42 -83.62 -35.22
N GLU A 262 -18.63 -84.57 -34.30
CA GLU A 262 -18.79 -84.27 -32.86
C GLU A 262 -17.57 -83.54 -32.27
N GLU A 263 -16.36 -83.95 -32.61
CA GLU A 263 -15.12 -83.31 -32.13
C GLU A 263 -14.98 -81.88 -32.67
N ALA A 264 -15.31 -81.66 -33.95
CA ALA A 264 -15.34 -80.32 -34.55
C ALA A 264 -16.37 -79.40 -33.88
N PHE A 265 -17.55 -79.92 -33.53
CA PHE A 265 -18.57 -79.14 -32.80
C PHE A 265 -18.15 -78.80 -31.38
N THR A 266 -17.54 -79.75 -30.65
CA THR A 266 -17.04 -79.48 -29.29
C THR A 266 -15.95 -78.42 -29.30
N ASN A 267 -15.02 -78.49 -30.26
CA ASN A 267 -13.96 -77.50 -30.42
C ASN A 267 -14.53 -76.11 -30.77
N GLN A 268 -15.54 -76.04 -31.64
CA GLN A 268 -16.19 -74.77 -32.01
C GLN A 268 -16.96 -74.15 -30.82
N LYS A 269 -17.64 -74.97 -30.00
CA LYS A 269 -18.33 -74.52 -28.78
C LYS A 269 -17.35 -74.02 -27.72
N GLU A 270 -16.23 -74.71 -27.54
CA GLU A 270 -15.16 -74.26 -26.64
C GLU A 270 -14.50 -72.95 -27.10
N GLN A 271 -14.30 -72.78 -28.41
CA GLN A 271 -13.71 -71.56 -28.96
C GLN A 271 -14.61 -70.34 -28.76
N ILE A 272 -15.92 -70.49 -29.00
CA ILE A 272 -16.92 -69.43 -28.73
C ILE A 272 -16.95 -69.05 -27.25
N ASN A 273 -16.88 -70.05 -26.34
CA ASN A 273 -16.85 -69.79 -24.91
C ASN A 273 -15.56 -69.08 -24.47
N LYS A 274 -14.39 -69.50 -24.98
CA LYS A 274 -13.09 -68.84 -24.70
C LYS A 274 -13.06 -67.39 -25.19
N GLU A 275 -13.55 -67.14 -26.41
CA GLU A 275 -13.68 -65.76 -26.94
C GLU A 275 -14.66 -64.92 -26.11
N GLY A 276 -15.75 -65.52 -25.64
CA GLY A 276 -16.72 -64.87 -24.77
C GLY A 276 -16.13 -64.51 -23.41
N GLU A 277 -15.35 -65.40 -22.80
CA GLU A 277 -14.66 -65.15 -21.53
C GLU A 277 -13.59 -64.06 -21.65
N GLN A 278 -12.80 -64.05 -22.72
CA GLN A 278 -11.84 -62.98 -23.00
C GLN A 278 -12.52 -61.62 -23.13
N LYS A 279 -13.59 -61.51 -23.95
CA LYS A 279 -14.33 -60.26 -24.11
C LYS A 279 -15.00 -59.76 -22.81
N ARG A 280 -15.48 -60.69 -21.96
CA ARG A 280 -16.00 -60.33 -20.62
C ARG A 280 -14.89 -59.77 -19.72
N ALA A 281 -13.70 -60.36 -19.77
CA ALA A 281 -12.55 -59.90 -19.00
C ALA A 281 -12.08 -58.51 -19.48
N ASP A 282 -12.01 -58.30 -20.79
CA ASP A 282 -11.61 -57.02 -21.39
C ASP A 282 -12.58 -55.89 -21.02
N LEU A 283 -13.90 -56.12 -21.12
CA LEU A 283 -14.92 -55.13 -20.75
C LEU A 283 -14.86 -54.76 -19.26
N LYS A 284 -14.63 -55.74 -18.38
CA LYS A 284 -14.45 -55.50 -16.93
C LYS A 284 -13.19 -54.70 -16.66
N ALA A 285 -12.07 -55.06 -17.28
CA ALA A 285 -10.80 -54.36 -17.11
C ALA A 285 -10.88 -52.89 -17.59
N LEU A 286 -11.60 -52.62 -18.67
CA LEU A 286 -11.82 -51.27 -19.19
C LEU A 286 -12.65 -50.41 -18.22
N ALA A 287 -13.73 -50.96 -17.68
CA ALA A 287 -14.56 -50.27 -16.69
C ALA A 287 -13.82 -50.04 -15.36
N GLU A 288 -13.05 -51.03 -14.89
CA GLU A 288 -12.20 -50.88 -13.70
C GLU A 288 -11.11 -49.81 -13.90
N GLY A 289 -10.53 -49.73 -15.10
CA GLY A 289 -9.59 -48.68 -15.49
C GLY A 289 -10.21 -47.28 -15.50
N GLU A 290 -11.42 -47.12 -16.06
CA GLU A 290 -12.17 -45.86 -16.04
C GLU A 290 -12.50 -45.41 -14.61
N ILE A 291 -12.98 -46.32 -13.75
CA ILE A 291 -13.27 -46.05 -12.33
C ILE A 291 -12.00 -45.69 -11.57
N ALA A 292 -10.90 -46.40 -11.81
CA ALA A 292 -9.60 -46.08 -11.18
C ALA A 292 -9.08 -44.70 -11.61
N GLY A 293 -9.23 -44.33 -12.88
CA GLY A 293 -8.90 -43.01 -13.40
C GLY A 293 -9.74 -41.89 -12.78
N LEU A 294 -11.05 -42.08 -12.66
CA LEU A 294 -11.95 -41.12 -11.99
C LEU A 294 -11.61 -40.96 -10.51
N ARG A 295 -11.39 -42.06 -9.78
CA ARG A 295 -10.96 -42.02 -8.38
C ARG A 295 -9.62 -41.32 -8.20
N ALA A 296 -8.65 -41.55 -9.10
CA ALA A 296 -7.37 -40.87 -9.07
C ALA A 296 -7.50 -39.36 -9.32
N ASN A 297 -8.31 -38.96 -10.30
CA ASN A 297 -8.58 -37.55 -10.61
C ASN A 297 -9.34 -36.85 -9.48
N ALA A 298 -10.35 -37.50 -8.91
CA ALA A 298 -11.11 -36.99 -7.78
C ALA A 298 -10.24 -36.89 -6.51
N LYS A 299 -9.39 -37.88 -6.24
CA LYS A 299 -8.43 -37.85 -5.12
C LYS A 299 -7.42 -36.72 -5.28
N THR A 300 -6.89 -36.51 -6.48
CA THR A 300 -5.95 -35.43 -6.79
C THR A 300 -6.62 -34.06 -6.63
N SER A 301 -7.85 -33.91 -7.13
CA SER A 301 -8.64 -32.67 -7.02
C SER A 301 -9.08 -32.38 -5.58
N ALA A 302 -9.43 -33.42 -4.81
CA ALA A 302 -9.75 -33.28 -3.40
C ALA A 302 -8.50 -32.93 -2.57
N GLN A 303 -7.34 -33.48 -2.93
CA GLN A 303 -6.08 -33.18 -2.26
C GLN A 303 -5.61 -31.75 -2.54
N SER A 304 -5.67 -31.28 -3.80
CA SER A 304 -5.35 -29.89 -4.12
C SER A 304 -6.31 -28.92 -3.43
N ARG A 305 -7.61 -29.22 -3.37
CA ARG A 305 -8.59 -28.39 -2.65
C ARG A 305 -8.34 -28.35 -1.14
N LYS A 306 -8.01 -29.49 -0.53
CA LYS A 306 -7.63 -29.54 0.90
C LYS A 306 -6.39 -28.71 1.19
N GLU A 307 -5.39 -28.75 0.30
CA GLU A 307 -4.18 -27.93 0.42
C GLU A 307 -4.48 -26.43 0.28
N GLU A 308 -5.39 -26.04 -0.63
CA GLU A 308 -5.86 -24.67 -0.75
C GLU A 308 -6.55 -24.18 0.52
N ILE A 309 -7.50 -24.95 1.07
CA ILE A 309 -8.22 -24.58 2.29
C ILE A 309 -7.24 -24.48 3.48
N ALA A 310 -6.27 -25.38 3.57
CA ALA A 310 -5.23 -25.32 4.60
C ALA A 310 -4.38 -24.04 4.49
N LYS A 311 -4.01 -23.63 3.26
CA LYS A 311 -3.31 -22.35 3.02
C LYS A 311 -4.17 -21.15 3.41
N GLU A 312 -5.46 -21.16 3.10
CA GLU A 312 -6.40 -20.09 3.47
C GLU A 312 -6.59 -19.97 4.99
N LYS A 313 -6.74 -21.10 5.68
CA LYS A 313 -6.82 -21.14 7.15
C LYS A 313 -5.56 -20.59 7.79
N LYS A 314 -4.38 -20.96 7.27
CA LYS A 314 -3.09 -20.41 7.72
C LYS A 314 -3.00 -18.90 7.53
N ALA A 315 -3.47 -18.38 6.40
CA ALA A 315 -3.47 -16.95 6.10
C ALA A 315 -4.45 -16.18 7.03
N LEU A 316 -5.65 -16.72 7.28
CA LEU A 316 -6.57 -16.12 8.25
C LEU A 316 -6.00 -16.12 9.67
N LEU A 317 -5.29 -17.17 10.08
CA LEU A 317 -4.64 -17.26 11.40
C LEU A 317 -3.40 -16.36 11.52
N SER A 318 -2.72 -16.04 10.42
CA SER A 318 -1.54 -15.17 10.44
C SER A 318 -1.91 -13.71 10.68
N LEU A 319 -3.09 -13.26 10.23
CA LEU A 319 -3.58 -11.88 10.38
C LEU A 319 -3.60 -11.43 11.84
N LYS A 320 -2.80 -10.39 12.14
CA LYS A 320 -2.75 -9.69 13.42
C LYS A 320 -2.76 -8.16 13.20
N PRO A 321 -3.31 -7.37 14.14
CA PRO A 321 -3.11 -5.92 14.14
C PRO A 321 -1.62 -5.56 14.10
N TYR A 322 -1.28 -4.44 13.45
CA TYR A 322 0.11 -3.97 13.23
C TYR A 322 0.97 -4.83 12.29
N GLN A 323 0.44 -5.92 11.75
CA GLN A 323 1.14 -6.71 10.73
C GLN A 323 1.22 -5.94 9.42
N LEU A 324 2.36 -6.07 8.75
CA LEU A 324 2.62 -5.45 7.46
C LEU A 324 2.32 -6.44 6.35
N LEU A 325 1.58 -5.99 5.34
CA LEU A 325 1.24 -6.79 4.17
C LEU A 325 1.90 -6.14 2.93
N PRO A 326 2.73 -6.88 2.17
CA PRO A 326 3.21 -6.40 0.88
C PRO A 326 2.05 -6.31 -0.14
N GLU A 327 2.15 -5.38 -1.09
CA GLU A 327 1.12 -5.22 -2.14
C GLU A 327 1.18 -6.35 -3.18
N ILE A 328 2.38 -6.83 -3.49
CA ILE A 328 2.65 -7.95 -4.40
C ILE A 328 3.47 -8.97 -3.61
N GLY A 329 2.94 -10.17 -3.44
CA GLY A 329 3.67 -11.31 -2.85
C GLY A 329 4.63 -11.91 -3.87
N ARG A 330 5.55 -12.79 -3.44
CA ARG A 330 6.10 -13.78 -4.37
C ARG A 330 4.96 -14.70 -4.78
N ASP A 331 5.00 -15.23 -6.01
CA ASP A 331 3.91 -16.00 -6.63
C ASP A 331 3.43 -17.21 -5.78
N ASP A 332 4.21 -17.62 -4.78
CA ASP A 332 3.95 -18.76 -3.88
C ASP A 332 3.31 -18.43 -2.52
N GLU A 333 3.14 -17.14 -2.15
CA GLU A 333 2.69 -16.74 -0.80
C GLU A 333 1.36 -15.98 -0.81
N LEU A 334 0.34 -16.56 -0.17
CA LEU A 334 -1.00 -15.97 0.10
C LEU A 334 -0.97 -14.79 1.11
N ASP A 335 0.18 -14.13 1.26
CA ASP A 335 0.42 -13.03 2.19
C ASP A 335 0.23 -11.64 1.55
N SER A 336 -0.13 -11.58 0.26
CA SER A 336 -0.33 -10.31 -0.44
C SER A 336 -1.66 -9.65 -0.06
N PHE A 337 -1.66 -8.33 0.11
CA PHE A 337 -2.88 -7.59 0.45
C PHE A 337 -3.98 -7.79 -0.62
N ARG A 338 -3.64 -7.80 -1.90
CA ARG A 338 -4.63 -7.96 -2.99
C ARG A 338 -5.32 -9.32 -2.95
N THR A 339 -4.57 -10.40 -2.71
CA THR A 339 -5.14 -11.75 -2.60
C THR A 339 -6.02 -11.89 -1.36
N LEU A 340 -5.59 -11.30 -0.24
CA LEU A 340 -6.35 -11.32 1.01
C LEU A 340 -7.61 -10.45 0.94
N ASP A 341 -7.54 -9.26 0.35
CA ASP A 341 -8.68 -8.35 0.21
C ASP A 341 -9.70 -8.90 -0.81
N ALA A 342 -9.25 -9.49 -1.92
CA ALA A 342 -10.16 -10.14 -2.87
C ALA A 342 -10.95 -11.28 -2.22
N LYS A 343 -10.29 -12.14 -1.41
CA LYS A 343 -10.91 -13.32 -0.78
C LYS A 343 -11.67 -13.01 0.52
N PHE A 344 -11.19 -12.08 1.32
CA PHE A 344 -11.66 -11.83 2.70
C PHE A 344 -12.12 -10.38 2.96
N GLY A 345 -11.90 -9.46 2.01
CA GLY A 345 -12.19 -8.03 2.11
C GLY A 345 -13.31 -7.52 1.20
N SER A 346 -13.69 -8.25 0.14
CA SER A 346 -14.87 -7.94 -0.67
C SER A 346 -16.17 -8.30 0.08
N GLU A 347 -17.21 -7.51 -0.14
CA GLU A 347 -18.50 -7.59 0.55
C GLU A 347 -19.11 -9.00 0.41
N ARG A 348 -18.92 -9.83 1.45
CA ARG A 348 -19.70 -11.07 1.56
C ARG A 348 -21.18 -10.70 1.59
N PRO A 349 -22.07 -11.52 0.99
CA PRO A 349 -23.52 -11.28 0.99
C PRO A 349 -24.16 -11.23 2.40
N ARG A 350 -23.39 -11.48 3.47
CA ARG A 350 -23.78 -11.32 4.88
C ARG A 350 -22.78 -10.48 5.70
N GLY A 351 -22.29 -9.38 5.13
CA GLY A 351 -21.92 -8.16 5.84
C GLY A 351 -20.99 -8.26 7.07
N ALA A 352 -19.68 -8.39 6.84
CA ALA A 352 -18.60 -7.76 7.63
C ALA A 352 -17.23 -8.04 6.96
N ARG A 353 -16.37 -7.02 6.85
CA ARG A 353 -14.97 -7.21 6.45
C ARG A 353 -14.19 -7.87 7.59
N ILE A 354 -13.48 -8.97 7.32
CA ILE A 354 -12.72 -9.72 8.35
C ILE A 354 -11.54 -8.90 8.89
N PHE A 355 -10.91 -8.09 8.05
CA PHE A 355 -9.85 -7.19 8.45
C PHE A 355 -9.94 -5.86 7.70
N ARG A 356 -9.33 -4.83 8.27
CA ARG A 356 -9.03 -3.56 7.61
C ARG A 356 -7.54 -3.38 7.55
N ALA A 357 -7.04 -2.97 6.39
CA ALA A 357 -5.66 -2.55 6.23
C ALA A 357 -5.61 -1.26 5.42
N GLY A 358 -4.64 -0.42 5.73
CA GLY A 358 -4.45 0.86 5.07
C GLY A 358 -2.98 1.17 4.82
N MET A 359 -2.74 2.27 4.12
CA MET A 359 -1.41 2.79 3.84
C MET A 359 -1.30 4.25 4.29
N GLY A 360 -0.08 4.75 4.35
CA GLY A 360 0.21 6.15 4.59
C GLY A 360 -0.02 6.59 6.03
N ALA A 361 0.02 7.91 6.24
CA ALA A 361 -0.20 8.48 7.56
C ALA A 361 -1.65 8.37 8.05
N GLU A 362 -2.60 8.06 7.16
CA GLU A 362 -4.01 7.82 7.50
C GLU A 362 -4.16 6.54 8.34
N ALA A 363 -3.59 5.42 7.88
CA ALA A 363 -3.59 4.16 8.63
C ALA A 363 -2.82 4.27 9.96
N VAL A 364 -1.69 4.99 9.95
CA VAL A 364 -0.91 5.25 11.17
C VAL A 364 -1.71 6.09 12.17
N ARG A 365 -2.55 7.03 11.70
CA ARG A 365 -3.42 7.83 12.57
C ARG A 365 -4.49 6.97 13.23
N GLU A 366 -5.16 6.13 12.45
CA GLU A 366 -6.19 5.20 12.95
C GLU A 366 -5.62 4.28 14.04
N LEU A 367 -4.43 3.72 13.81
CA LEU A 367 -3.75 2.86 14.79
C LEU A 367 -3.39 3.57 16.09
N ILE A 368 -3.02 4.85 16.02
CA ILE A 368 -2.63 5.65 17.19
C ILE A 368 -3.86 6.12 17.98
N GLU A 369 -4.96 6.41 17.28
CA GLU A 369 -6.23 6.83 17.89
C GLU A 369 -6.85 5.71 18.74
N GLN A 370 -6.60 4.45 18.40
CA GLN A 370 -7.06 3.29 19.17
C GLN A 370 -6.23 3.01 20.45
N ILE A 371 -5.11 3.70 20.67
CA ILE A 371 -4.23 3.45 21.82
C ILE A 371 -4.77 4.12 23.07
N ASP A 372 -5.19 3.31 24.05
CA ASP A 372 -5.46 3.77 25.41
C ASP A 372 -4.15 3.94 26.19
N LEU A 373 -3.75 5.20 26.38
CA LEU A 373 -2.51 5.57 27.08
C LEU A 373 -2.50 5.12 28.55
N ASP A 374 -3.64 5.11 29.23
CA ASP A 374 -3.72 4.75 30.64
C ASP A 374 -3.56 3.24 30.84
N LYS A 375 -4.21 2.45 29.98
CA LYS A 375 -4.09 0.99 29.96
C LYS A 375 -2.67 0.55 29.62
N GLU A 376 -2.11 1.06 28.52
CA GLU A 376 -0.75 0.72 28.06
C GLU A 376 0.33 1.12 29.08
N SER A 377 0.15 2.25 29.76
CA SER A 377 1.07 2.67 30.82
C SER A 377 1.12 1.67 31.98
N LYS A 378 -0.01 1.08 32.37
CA LYS A 378 -0.07 0.08 33.45
C LYS A 378 0.55 -1.25 33.01
N GLU A 379 0.25 -1.70 31.80
CA GLU A 379 0.79 -2.94 31.23
C GLU A 379 2.32 -2.88 31.09
N LEU A 380 2.85 -1.79 30.51
CA LEU A 380 4.30 -1.60 30.38
C LEU A 380 5.00 -1.47 31.73
N ALA A 381 4.37 -0.89 32.75
CA ALA A 381 4.94 -0.81 34.09
C ALA A 381 5.09 -2.20 34.76
N VAL A 382 4.24 -3.17 34.41
CA VAL A 382 4.39 -4.58 34.80
C VAL A 382 5.47 -5.25 33.97
N GLU A 383 5.48 -5.05 32.65
CA GLU A 383 6.50 -5.64 31.76
C GLU A 383 7.92 -5.21 32.12
N VAL A 384 8.12 -3.95 32.49
CA VAL A 384 9.43 -3.41 32.92
C VAL A 384 9.93 -4.04 34.22
N ARG A 385 9.03 -4.48 35.11
CA ARG A 385 9.38 -5.17 36.36
C ARG A 385 9.70 -6.65 36.12
N ASN A 386 8.94 -7.31 35.27
CA ASN A 386 9.04 -8.76 35.08
C ASN A 386 10.10 -9.18 34.05
N THR A 387 10.52 -8.26 33.18
CA THR A 387 11.41 -8.59 32.06
C THR A 387 12.83 -8.06 32.27
N ALA A 388 13.83 -8.81 31.82
CA ALA A 388 15.25 -8.41 31.85
C ALA A 388 15.81 -8.11 30.43
N GLY A 389 16.99 -7.49 30.39
CA GLY A 389 17.77 -7.30 29.15
C GLY A 389 17.21 -6.30 28.14
N MET A 390 17.27 -6.65 26.85
CA MET A 390 16.88 -5.79 25.71
C MET A 390 15.40 -5.45 25.69
N ARG A 391 14.53 -6.40 26.07
CA ARG A 391 13.08 -6.22 26.10
C ARG A 391 12.68 -5.20 27.17
N ARG A 392 13.31 -5.26 28.36
CA ARG A 392 13.19 -4.23 29.42
C ARG A 392 13.58 -2.84 28.91
N LYS A 393 14.71 -2.71 28.21
CA LYS A 393 15.17 -1.41 27.66
C LYS A 393 14.19 -0.81 26.66
N LYS A 394 13.53 -1.64 25.83
CA LYS A 394 12.49 -1.18 24.89
C LYS A 394 11.23 -0.72 25.64
N ALA A 395 10.74 -1.54 26.58
CA ALA A 395 9.58 -1.22 27.40
C ALA A 395 9.77 0.09 28.20
N ILE A 396 10.97 0.32 28.79
CA ILE A 396 11.30 1.58 29.47
C ILE A 396 11.19 2.79 28.53
N LYS A 397 11.72 2.68 27.31
CA LYS A 397 11.67 3.78 26.32
C LYS A 397 10.23 4.09 25.88
N ARG A 398 9.41 3.05 25.70
CA ARG A 398 7.98 3.18 25.35
C ARG A 398 7.18 3.76 26.51
N LEU A 399 7.35 3.23 27.72
CA LEU A 399 6.71 3.74 28.94
C LEU A 399 7.04 5.23 29.17
N ARG A 400 8.31 5.63 29.01
CA ARG A 400 8.71 7.04 29.12
C ARG A 400 7.99 7.95 28.11
N LEU A 401 7.74 7.45 26.89
CA LEU A 401 7.00 8.20 25.87
C LEU A 401 5.51 8.32 26.23
N ILE A 402 4.89 7.22 26.67
CA ILE A 402 3.47 7.21 27.07
C ILE A 402 3.24 8.09 28.29
N GLU A 403 4.10 8.00 29.31
CA GLU A 403 4.03 8.90 30.47
C GLU A 403 4.20 10.38 30.07
N ALA A 404 5.05 10.69 29.09
CA ALA A 404 5.20 12.05 28.60
C ALA A 404 3.92 12.57 27.94
N PHE A 405 3.20 11.74 27.17
CA PHE A 405 1.89 12.09 26.63
C PHE A 405 0.84 12.27 27.73
N ARG A 406 0.76 11.35 28.69
CA ARG A 406 -0.18 11.43 29.83
C ARG A 406 0.04 12.70 30.67
N ARG A 407 1.29 13.01 31.02
CA ARG A 407 1.63 14.20 31.83
C ARG A 407 1.40 15.52 31.08
N SER A 408 1.58 15.53 29.76
CA SER A 408 1.40 16.74 28.95
C SER A 408 -0.04 16.98 28.51
N GLY A 409 -0.92 15.97 28.62
CA GLY A 409 -2.28 16.00 28.06
C GLY A 409 -2.32 16.05 26.53
N ALA A 410 -1.18 15.84 25.86
CA ALA A 410 -1.12 15.84 24.40
C ALA A 410 -1.57 14.48 23.85
N ARG A 411 -2.37 14.49 22.78
CA ARG A 411 -2.76 13.26 22.08
C ARG A 411 -1.67 12.85 21.08
N PRO A 412 -1.32 11.56 20.96
CA PRO A 412 -0.25 11.15 20.07
C PRO A 412 -0.61 11.30 18.58
N GLU A 413 -1.90 11.31 18.24
CA GLU A 413 -2.40 11.57 16.88
C GLU A 413 -2.02 12.96 16.34
N TRP A 414 -1.71 13.93 17.21
CA TRP A 414 -1.26 15.28 16.80
C TRP A 414 0.13 15.28 16.14
N MET A 415 0.85 14.15 16.17
CA MET A 415 2.05 13.94 15.35
C MET A 415 1.73 13.79 13.86
N ILE A 416 0.45 13.62 13.50
CA ILE A 416 -0.06 13.51 12.13
C ILE A 416 -0.89 14.75 11.84
N LEU A 417 -0.46 15.50 10.84
CA LEU A 417 -1.04 16.77 10.44
C LEU A 417 -2.18 16.52 9.46
N SER A 418 -3.40 16.91 9.84
CA SER A 418 -4.51 17.13 8.91
C SER A 418 -4.60 18.60 8.46
N VAL A 419 -4.03 19.51 9.25
CA VAL A 419 -3.98 20.94 9.00
C VAL A 419 -2.52 21.39 9.09
N LEU A 420 -2.03 22.06 8.05
CA LEU A 420 -0.66 22.55 7.99
C LEU A 420 -0.64 24.08 8.20
N PRO A 421 0.08 24.62 9.20
CA PRO A 421 0.19 26.06 9.40
C PRO A 421 1.06 26.72 8.32
N VAL A 422 0.66 27.92 7.92
CA VAL A 422 1.40 28.80 7.00
C VAL A 422 1.97 29.97 7.78
N ILE A 423 3.29 30.11 7.77
CA ILE A 423 4.00 31.20 8.43
C ILE A 423 3.62 32.57 7.82
N PRO A 424 3.54 33.65 8.61
CA PRO A 424 3.24 34.99 8.11
C PRO A 424 4.16 35.44 6.96
N PRO A 425 3.64 36.15 5.93
CA PRO A 425 4.37 36.46 4.70
C PRO A 425 5.60 37.33 4.90
N ASP A 426 5.60 38.24 5.87
CA ASP A 426 6.76 39.10 6.14
C ASP A 426 7.95 38.33 6.74
N LEU A 427 7.72 37.12 7.25
CA LEU A 427 8.79 36.20 7.67
C LEU A 427 9.33 35.36 6.49
N ARG A 428 8.69 35.43 5.32
CA ARG A 428 9.05 34.79 4.05
C ARG A 428 8.88 35.76 2.86
N PRO A 429 9.56 36.92 2.88
CA PRO A 429 9.27 38.03 1.98
C PRO A 429 9.55 37.71 0.51
N MET A 430 8.88 38.45 -0.36
CA MET A 430 9.14 38.54 -1.79
C MET A 430 9.45 40.01 -2.09
N VAL A 431 10.68 40.29 -2.50
CA VAL A 431 11.20 41.64 -2.66
C VAL A 431 11.58 41.86 -4.11
N GLN A 432 11.17 42.99 -4.67
CA GLN A 432 11.59 43.41 -6.00
C GLN A 432 13.02 43.97 -5.91
N LEU A 433 13.92 43.47 -6.75
CA LEU A 433 15.27 43.97 -6.91
C LEU A 433 15.32 45.06 -7.97
N ASP A 434 16.38 45.86 -7.94
CA ASP A 434 16.69 46.82 -8.99
C ASP A 434 16.82 46.07 -10.33
N GLY A 435 16.05 46.50 -11.34
CA GLY A 435 15.92 45.79 -12.62
C GLY A 435 14.68 44.89 -12.74
N GLY A 436 13.73 44.98 -11.81
CA GLY A 436 12.40 44.37 -11.94
C GLY A 436 12.33 42.86 -11.68
N ARG A 437 13.46 42.24 -11.30
CA ARG A 437 13.51 40.84 -10.86
C ARG A 437 12.96 40.70 -9.44
N PHE A 438 12.51 39.51 -9.07
CA PHE A 438 12.05 39.22 -7.72
C PHE A 438 13.00 38.28 -7.00
N ALA A 439 13.39 38.65 -5.78
CA ALA A 439 13.99 37.75 -4.81
C ALA A 439 12.88 37.18 -3.92
N THR A 440 12.81 35.86 -3.82
CA THR A 440 11.82 35.16 -3.01
C THR A 440 12.49 34.32 -1.94
N SER A 441 11.83 34.16 -0.79
CA SER A 441 12.23 33.14 0.18
C SER A 441 11.91 31.73 -0.33
N ASP A 442 12.87 30.81 -0.18
CA ASP A 442 12.73 29.37 -0.49
C ASP A 442 11.47 28.71 0.09
N LEU A 443 11.00 29.20 1.25
CA LEU A 443 9.77 28.70 1.88
C LEU A 443 8.55 28.86 0.98
N ASN A 444 8.48 29.93 0.19
CA ASN A 444 7.35 30.14 -0.72
C ASN A 444 7.28 29.02 -1.75
N ASP A 445 8.42 28.59 -2.32
CA ASP A 445 8.45 27.48 -3.27
C ASP A 445 8.09 26.14 -2.63
N LEU A 446 8.51 25.92 -1.38
CA LEU A 446 8.12 24.72 -0.61
C LEU A 446 6.61 24.70 -0.33
N TYR A 447 6.02 25.82 0.12
CA TYR A 447 4.57 25.94 0.31
C TYR A 447 3.80 25.76 -1.00
N ARG A 448 4.26 26.37 -2.11
CA ARG A 448 3.67 26.21 -3.44
C ARG A 448 3.60 24.76 -3.86
N ARG A 449 4.68 24.00 -3.64
CA ARG A 449 4.72 22.55 -3.92
C ARG A 449 3.67 21.81 -3.11
N VAL A 450 3.55 22.08 -1.80
CA VAL A 450 2.51 21.45 -0.96
C VAL A 450 1.11 21.77 -1.47
N ILE A 451 0.80 23.05 -1.75
CA ILE A 451 -0.52 23.48 -2.21
C ILE A 451 -0.86 22.84 -3.55
N ASN A 452 0.08 22.82 -4.50
CA ASN A 452 -0.11 22.18 -5.81
C ASN A 452 -0.44 20.68 -5.69
N ARG A 453 0.31 19.95 -4.85
CA ARG A 453 0.07 18.52 -4.60
C ARG A 453 -1.27 18.28 -3.91
N ASN A 454 -1.59 19.11 -2.92
CA ASN A 454 -2.85 19.02 -2.18
C ASN A 454 -4.06 19.27 -3.09
N ASN A 455 -4.01 20.33 -3.92
CA ASN A 455 -5.10 20.66 -4.84
C ASN A 455 -5.26 19.61 -5.94
N ARG A 456 -4.14 19.08 -6.46
CA ARG A 456 -4.16 17.96 -7.41
C ARG A 456 -4.79 16.72 -6.79
N LEU A 457 -4.44 16.39 -5.54
CA LEU A 457 -5.02 15.28 -4.80
C LEU A 457 -6.54 15.46 -4.59
N LYS A 458 -7.00 16.65 -4.18
CA LYS A 458 -8.44 16.95 -4.04
C LYS A 458 -9.19 16.66 -5.35
N ARG A 459 -8.69 17.17 -6.48
CA ARG A 459 -9.29 16.94 -7.81
C ARG A 459 -9.28 15.46 -8.21
N LEU A 460 -8.21 14.73 -7.93
CA LEU A 460 -8.13 13.30 -8.24
C LEU A 460 -9.15 12.47 -7.46
N ILE A 461 -9.41 12.84 -6.20
CA ILE A 461 -10.44 12.20 -5.37
C ILE A 461 -11.83 12.53 -5.91
N GLU A 462 -12.10 13.79 -6.24
CA GLU A 462 -13.39 14.22 -6.82
C GLU A 462 -13.70 13.52 -8.15
N LEU A 463 -12.68 13.27 -8.98
CA LEU A 463 -12.82 12.57 -10.25
C LEU A 463 -12.89 11.04 -10.11
N GLY A 464 -12.77 10.49 -8.89
CA GLY A 464 -12.75 9.04 -8.68
C GLY A 464 -11.55 8.34 -9.34
N ALA A 465 -10.38 8.99 -9.39
CA ALA A 465 -9.20 8.43 -10.03
C ALA A 465 -8.77 7.10 -9.38
N PRO A 466 -8.20 6.14 -10.15
CA PRO A 466 -7.73 4.86 -9.61
C PRO A 466 -6.79 5.01 -8.41
N GLU A 467 -6.88 4.07 -7.46
CA GLU A 467 -6.13 4.16 -6.19
C GLU A 467 -4.62 4.30 -6.38
N ILE A 468 -4.04 3.71 -7.41
CA ILE A 468 -2.59 3.81 -7.69
C ILE A 468 -2.17 5.27 -7.89
N ILE A 469 -2.98 6.04 -8.64
CA ILE A 469 -2.70 7.46 -8.91
C ILE A 469 -2.87 8.27 -7.62
N VAL A 470 -3.95 8.01 -6.88
CA VAL A 470 -4.23 8.68 -5.60
C VAL A 470 -3.13 8.41 -4.58
N ARG A 471 -2.65 7.17 -4.47
CA ARG A 471 -1.54 6.78 -3.57
C ARG A 471 -0.25 7.48 -3.93
N ASN A 472 0.11 7.53 -5.22
CA ASN A 472 1.30 8.26 -5.64
C ASN A 472 1.18 9.75 -5.30
N GLU A 473 0.02 10.38 -5.51
CA GLU A 473 -0.16 11.79 -5.15
C GLU A 473 -0.15 12.01 -3.62
N LYS A 474 -0.74 11.10 -2.82
CA LYS A 474 -0.61 11.10 -1.34
C LYS A 474 0.86 10.98 -0.91
N ARG A 475 1.65 10.10 -1.54
CA ARG A 475 3.11 9.97 -1.29
C ARG A 475 3.84 11.26 -1.62
N MET A 476 3.55 11.88 -2.76
CA MET A 476 4.17 13.16 -3.17
C MET A 476 3.78 14.32 -2.24
N LEU A 477 2.55 14.32 -1.71
CA LEU A 477 2.11 15.28 -0.71
C LEU A 477 2.90 15.14 0.60
N GLN A 478 3.10 13.90 1.08
CA GLN A 478 3.95 13.62 2.25
C GLN A 478 5.37 14.13 2.03
N GLU A 479 5.98 13.85 0.88
CA GLU A 479 7.33 14.33 0.54
C GLU A 479 7.43 15.85 0.44
N ALA A 480 6.38 16.52 -0.05
CA ALA A 480 6.33 17.98 -0.10
C ALA A 480 6.28 18.62 1.30
N VAL A 481 5.48 18.06 2.21
CA VAL A 481 5.41 18.54 3.61
C VAL A 481 6.70 18.22 4.36
N ASP A 482 7.30 17.06 4.12
CA ASP A 482 8.60 16.71 4.68
C ASP A 482 9.68 17.72 4.30
N ALA A 483 9.73 18.11 3.02
CA ALA A 483 10.67 19.10 2.53
C ALA A 483 10.40 20.51 3.09
N LEU A 484 9.14 20.89 3.28
CA LEU A 484 8.79 22.16 3.94
C LEU A 484 9.33 22.21 5.38
N ILE A 485 9.16 21.12 6.13
CA ILE A 485 9.53 21.06 7.55
C ILE A 485 11.04 20.85 7.71
N ASP A 486 11.64 19.86 7.06
CA ASP A 486 13.06 19.46 7.22
C ASP A 486 13.61 18.88 5.90
N ASN A 487 13.99 19.76 4.97
CA ASN A 487 14.44 19.40 3.62
C ASN A 487 15.77 18.64 3.64
N GLY A 488 15.82 17.50 2.96
CA GLY A 488 16.99 16.64 2.89
C GLY A 488 17.16 15.69 4.07
N ARG A 489 16.21 15.68 5.03
CA ARG A 489 16.22 14.69 6.11
C ARG A 489 15.85 13.28 5.66
N ARG A 490 15.06 13.16 4.60
CA ARG A 490 14.76 11.90 3.91
C ARG A 490 15.03 12.07 2.42
N GLY A 491 15.77 11.11 1.86
CA GLY A 491 16.03 11.05 0.42
C GLY A 491 16.83 12.25 -0.10
N ARG A 492 16.70 12.52 -1.39
CA ARG A 492 17.36 13.64 -2.04
C ARG A 492 16.65 14.93 -1.67
N ALA A 493 17.41 15.93 -1.23
CA ALA A 493 16.85 17.24 -0.91
C ALA A 493 16.28 17.91 -2.18
N ILE A 494 15.20 18.67 -1.99
CA ILE A 494 14.62 19.46 -3.07
C ILE A 494 15.54 20.65 -3.34
N SER A 495 16.02 20.74 -4.57
CA SER A 495 16.81 21.86 -5.05
C SER A 495 15.96 22.85 -5.85
N GLY A 496 16.30 24.13 -5.76
CA GLY A 496 15.76 25.19 -6.60
C GLY A 496 16.61 25.40 -7.86
N THR A 497 16.49 26.59 -8.45
CA THR A 497 17.27 27.01 -9.62
C THR A 497 18.77 27.02 -9.31
N GLY A 498 19.60 26.49 -10.22
CA GLY A 498 21.05 26.40 -9.97
C GLY A 498 21.47 25.35 -8.94
N ASN A 499 20.65 24.31 -8.72
CA ASN A 499 20.94 23.16 -7.84
C ASN A 499 21.18 23.52 -6.36
N HIS A 500 20.84 24.74 -5.92
CA HIS A 500 20.88 25.11 -4.52
C HIS A 500 19.79 24.35 -3.74
N ARG A 501 20.14 23.82 -2.57
CA ARG A 501 19.15 23.18 -1.69
C ARG A 501 18.25 24.24 -1.07
N LEU A 502 16.93 24.09 -1.23
CA LEU A 502 15.95 25.00 -0.61
C LEU A 502 16.03 24.90 0.92
N LYS A 503 16.03 26.04 1.61
CA LYS A 503 16.02 26.11 3.07
C LYS A 503 14.62 25.82 3.63
N SER A 504 14.54 24.82 4.51
CA SER A 504 13.32 24.43 5.21
C SER A 504 13.06 25.23 6.49
N LEU A 505 11.89 25.05 7.12
CA LEU A 505 11.58 25.65 8.42
C LEU A 505 12.59 25.23 9.50
N SER A 506 13.03 23.96 9.49
CA SER A 506 14.07 23.46 10.40
C SER A 506 15.42 24.15 10.19
N ASP A 507 15.79 24.39 8.93
CA ASP A 507 17.06 25.06 8.57
C ASP A 507 17.09 26.51 9.04
N MET A 508 15.93 27.18 9.10
CA MET A 508 15.84 28.52 9.69
C MET A 508 16.11 28.54 11.19
N LEU A 509 15.91 27.42 11.89
CA LEU A 509 16.12 27.34 13.33
C LEU A 509 17.52 26.85 13.70
N LYS A 510 18.09 25.94 12.90
CA LYS A 510 19.34 25.23 13.21
C LYS A 510 20.58 25.88 12.59
N GLY A 511 21.74 25.53 13.12
CA GLY A 511 23.05 25.91 12.54
C GLY A 511 23.53 27.31 12.95
N LYS A 512 24.72 27.69 12.44
CA LYS A 512 25.36 28.99 12.76
C LYS A 512 24.54 30.18 12.24
N GLN A 513 23.92 30.03 11.07
CA GLN A 513 23.03 31.02 10.44
C GLN A 513 21.56 30.81 10.84
N GLY A 514 21.28 29.96 11.83
CA GLY A 514 19.94 29.73 12.34
C GLY A 514 19.50 30.86 13.29
N ARG A 515 18.18 31.04 13.42
CA ARG A 515 17.58 32.13 14.22
C ARG A 515 18.09 32.18 15.66
N PHE A 516 18.27 31.04 16.33
CA PHE A 516 18.75 31.01 17.71
C PHE A 516 20.16 31.61 17.85
N ARG A 517 21.11 31.19 17.00
CA ARG A 517 22.50 31.62 17.11
C ARG A 517 22.75 32.99 16.51
N GLN A 518 22.14 33.30 15.38
CA GLN A 518 22.42 34.53 14.63
C GLN A 518 21.54 35.71 15.04
N ASN A 519 20.32 35.47 15.52
CA ASN A 519 19.35 36.53 15.76
C ASN A 519 18.86 36.63 17.20
N LEU A 520 19.04 35.60 18.03
CA LEU A 520 18.63 35.63 19.44
C LEU A 520 19.82 35.80 20.37
N LEU A 521 20.86 34.97 20.24
CA LEU A 521 22.06 35.05 21.09
C LEU A 521 22.97 36.25 20.77
N GLY A 522 22.99 36.68 19.51
CA GLY A 522 23.69 37.87 19.07
C GLY A 522 22.80 38.67 18.13
N LYS A 523 22.83 40.00 18.23
CA LYS A 523 22.11 40.90 17.34
C LYS A 523 23.03 42.03 16.92
N ARG A 524 22.73 42.62 15.76
CA ARG A 524 23.25 43.94 15.43
C ARG A 524 22.59 44.93 16.37
N VAL A 525 23.38 45.84 16.92
CA VAL A 525 22.94 46.86 17.85
C VAL A 525 23.19 48.23 17.24
N ASP A 526 22.22 49.13 17.44
CA ASP A 526 22.39 50.55 17.14
C ASP A 526 23.38 51.17 18.14
N TYR A 527 23.85 52.39 17.86
CA TYR A 527 24.84 53.10 18.70
C TYR A 527 26.15 52.31 18.88
N SER A 528 26.63 51.70 17.80
CA SER A 528 27.91 50.98 17.78
C SER A 528 28.80 51.45 16.62
N GLY A 529 30.12 51.37 16.82
CA GLY A 529 31.13 51.78 15.85
C GLY A 529 32.27 50.78 15.75
N ARG A 530 33.06 50.87 14.67
CA ARG A 530 34.28 50.07 14.49
C ARG A 530 35.37 50.92 13.86
N SER A 531 36.55 50.91 14.44
CA SER A 531 37.75 51.56 13.92
C SER A 531 38.99 50.72 14.20
N VAL A 532 40.11 51.06 13.55
CA VAL A 532 41.43 50.51 13.87
C VAL A 532 41.90 51.05 15.21
N ILE A 533 42.49 50.19 16.04
CA ILE A 533 43.09 50.57 17.32
C ILE A 533 44.54 51.01 17.10
N VAL A 534 44.94 52.09 17.76
CA VAL A 534 46.30 52.61 17.78
C VAL A 534 46.70 52.80 19.24
N VAL A 535 47.98 52.59 19.57
CA VAL A 535 48.50 52.80 20.92
C VAL A 535 48.50 54.30 21.26
N GLY A 536 47.96 54.66 22.43
CA GLY A 536 47.98 56.03 22.97
C GLY A 536 48.64 56.03 24.36
N PRO A 537 49.99 56.11 24.44
CA PRO A 537 50.74 56.04 25.70
C PRO A 537 50.37 57.13 26.72
N GLU A 538 49.80 58.24 26.26
CA GLU A 538 49.38 59.40 27.05
C GLU A 538 48.04 59.20 27.80
N LEU A 539 47.29 58.14 27.48
CA LEU A 539 45.96 57.89 28.04
C LEU A 539 46.03 57.16 29.39
N LYS A 540 45.13 57.50 30.32
CA LYS A 540 44.97 56.74 31.58
C LYS A 540 44.25 55.41 31.35
N LEU A 541 44.30 54.53 32.35
CA LEU A 541 43.67 53.20 32.29
C LEU A 541 42.15 53.22 32.00
N HIS A 542 41.44 54.26 32.44
CA HIS A 542 40.00 54.42 32.24
C HIS A 542 39.66 55.29 31.01
N GLU A 543 40.66 55.74 30.26
CA GLU A 543 40.49 56.63 29.11
C GLU A 543 40.70 55.87 27.80
N CYS A 544 40.01 56.30 26.73
CA CYS A 544 40.28 55.81 25.39
C CYS A 544 40.08 56.92 24.35
N GLY A 545 40.87 56.86 23.27
CA GLY A 545 40.75 57.79 22.16
C GLY A 545 39.64 57.38 21.19
N ILE A 546 38.68 58.27 20.94
CA ILE A 546 37.57 58.07 20.00
C ILE A 546 37.66 59.15 18.91
N PRO A 547 37.70 58.78 17.61
CA PRO A 547 37.62 59.75 16.53
C PRO A 547 36.37 60.63 16.64
N LYS A 548 36.53 61.96 16.56
CA LYS A 548 35.44 62.94 16.73
C LYS A 548 34.22 62.64 15.85
N LYS A 549 34.44 62.25 14.59
CA LYS A 549 33.36 61.86 13.66
C LYS A 549 32.59 60.63 14.13
N MET A 550 33.28 59.66 14.74
CA MET A 550 32.64 58.46 15.28
C MET A 550 31.83 58.81 16.53
N ALA A 551 32.39 59.62 17.43
CA ALA A 551 31.67 60.12 18.60
C ALA A 551 30.39 60.88 18.20
N LEU A 552 30.47 61.73 17.17
CA LEU A 552 29.33 62.50 16.68
C LEU A 552 28.15 61.61 16.24
N GLU A 553 28.40 60.51 15.53
CA GLU A 553 27.35 59.59 15.11
C GLU A 553 26.83 58.71 16.27
N LEU A 554 27.69 58.29 17.19
CA LEU A 554 27.30 57.51 18.37
C LEU A 554 26.38 58.32 19.30
N PHE A 555 26.72 59.59 19.54
CA PHE A 555 25.99 60.48 20.45
C PHE A 555 25.01 61.41 19.75
N LYS A 556 24.73 61.16 18.46
CA LYS A 556 23.88 62.01 17.61
C LYS A 556 22.56 62.45 18.26
N PRO A 557 21.77 61.58 18.92
CA PRO A 557 20.53 62.02 19.56
C PRO A 557 20.75 63.00 20.73
N PHE A 558 21.83 62.80 21.50
CA PHE A 558 22.16 63.64 22.66
C PHE A 558 22.66 65.02 22.20
N VAL A 559 23.55 65.04 21.22
CA VAL A 559 24.03 66.29 20.59
C VAL A 559 22.87 67.07 19.98
N MET A 560 21.96 66.39 19.28
CA MET A 560 20.78 67.03 18.71
C MET A 560 19.85 67.64 19.78
N ARG A 561 19.74 67.01 20.96
CA ARG A 561 18.97 67.57 22.09
C ARG A 561 19.65 68.82 22.64
N GLN A 562 20.95 68.71 22.93
CA GLN A 562 21.74 69.79 23.52
C GLN A 562 21.83 71.03 22.61
N LEU A 563 21.93 70.84 21.28
CA LEU A 563 21.89 71.94 20.31
C LEU A 563 20.57 72.73 20.33
N VAL A 564 19.45 72.07 20.65
CA VAL A 564 18.15 72.74 20.78
C VAL A 564 18.06 73.46 22.14
N GLU A 565 18.54 72.83 23.21
CA GLU A 565 18.55 73.42 24.57
C GLU A 565 19.41 74.69 24.65
N LEU A 566 20.57 74.69 23.99
CA LEU A 566 21.47 75.85 23.92
C LEU A 566 21.04 76.92 22.90
N GLY A 567 19.93 76.70 22.18
CA GLY A 567 19.38 77.65 21.21
C GLY A 567 20.13 77.72 19.87
N HIS A 568 21.15 76.88 19.64
CA HIS A 568 21.84 76.78 18.34
C HIS A 568 20.93 76.24 17.22
N ALA A 569 19.87 75.52 17.58
CA ALA A 569 18.89 74.98 16.65
C ALA A 569 17.45 75.23 17.13
N HIS A 570 16.58 75.74 16.25
CA HIS A 570 15.17 75.99 16.59
C HIS A 570 14.33 74.72 16.80
N ASN A 571 14.68 73.60 16.15
CA ASN A 571 13.97 72.33 16.31
C ASN A 571 14.89 71.11 16.05
N ILE A 572 14.41 69.92 16.39
CA ILE A 572 15.18 68.68 16.23
C ILE A 572 15.57 68.39 14.77
N LYS A 573 14.78 68.85 13.79
CA LYS A 573 15.09 68.68 12.36
C LYS A 573 16.21 69.61 11.90
N SER A 574 16.24 70.85 12.38
CA SER A 574 17.33 71.79 12.11
C SER A 574 18.59 71.32 12.83
N ALA A 575 18.48 70.85 14.08
CA ALA A 575 19.59 70.24 14.81
C ALA A 575 20.18 69.07 14.03
N LYS A 576 19.35 68.13 13.54
CA LYS A 576 19.81 67.02 12.68
C LYS A 576 20.61 67.49 11.47
N ARG A 577 20.13 68.53 10.77
CA ARG A 577 20.84 69.09 9.60
C ARG A 577 22.17 69.75 9.97
N LEU A 578 22.24 70.44 11.10
CA LEU A 578 23.49 71.03 11.62
C LEU A 578 24.49 69.93 12.00
N THR A 579 24.03 68.89 12.68
CA THR A 579 24.83 67.72 13.04
C THR A 579 25.35 66.98 11.80
N GLU A 580 24.54 66.79 10.76
CA GLU A 580 24.96 66.17 9.49
C GLU A 580 25.96 67.02 8.70
N ARG A 581 25.91 68.36 8.85
CA ARG A 581 26.86 69.29 8.24
C ARG A 581 28.16 69.47 9.05
N ALA A 582 28.21 68.93 10.28
CA ALA A 582 29.36 69.04 11.18
C ALA A 582 29.86 70.48 11.38
N THR A 583 28.94 71.42 11.64
CA THR A 583 29.25 72.83 11.94
C THR A 583 30.05 72.96 13.24
N ASP A 584 30.86 74.01 13.39
CA ASP A 584 31.81 74.13 14.51
C ASP A 584 31.16 74.06 15.91
N ALA A 585 30.01 74.70 16.10
CA ALA A 585 29.24 74.65 17.34
C ALA A 585 28.84 73.22 17.78
N VAL A 586 28.80 72.27 16.84
CA VAL A 586 28.49 70.87 17.14
C VAL A 586 29.63 70.19 17.90
N TRP A 587 30.88 70.62 17.68
CA TRP A 587 32.05 70.04 18.34
C TRP A 587 32.16 70.43 19.81
N ASP A 588 31.82 71.67 20.14
CA ASP A 588 31.79 72.16 21.52
C ASP A 588 30.71 71.42 22.31
N VAL A 589 29.51 71.35 21.74
CA VAL A 589 28.38 70.60 22.32
C VAL A 589 28.69 69.11 22.45
N LEU A 590 29.42 68.52 21.49
CA LEU A 590 29.84 67.13 21.59
C LEU A 590 30.80 66.92 22.77
N ALA A 591 31.73 67.84 23.03
CA ALA A 591 32.66 67.74 24.16
C ALA A 591 31.93 67.72 25.51
N ASP A 592 30.89 68.53 25.65
CA ASP A 592 30.05 68.56 26.85
C ASP A 592 29.25 67.25 27.00
N VAL A 593 28.69 66.73 25.91
CA VAL A 593 27.84 65.52 25.92
C VAL A 593 28.63 64.25 26.25
N ILE A 594 29.91 64.16 25.87
CA ILE A 594 30.74 62.98 26.14
C ILE A 594 31.34 62.97 27.55
N GLN A 595 31.25 64.08 28.29
CA GLN A 595 31.82 64.18 29.63
C GLN A 595 31.17 63.16 30.57
N ASP A 596 32.01 62.38 31.26
CA ASP A 596 31.62 61.32 32.21
C ASP A 596 30.64 60.26 31.66
N HIS A 597 30.57 60.13 30.32
CA HIS A 597 29.70 59.15 29.67
C HIS A 597 30.53 58.00 29.08
N PRO A 598 30.59 56.83 29.77
CA PRO A 598 31.50 55.76 29.39
C PRO A 598 31.06 55.07 28.09
N VAL A 599 32.05 54.56 27.34
CA VAL A 599 31.83 53.70 26.17
C VAL A 599 32.38 52.30 26.42
N LEU A 600 31.82 51.31 25.72
CA LEU A 600 32.29 49.93 25.78
C LEU A 600 33.17 49.61 24.56
N LEU A 601 34.40 49.16 24.81
CA LEU A 601 35.31 48.66 23.77
C LEU A 601 35.25 47.14 23.72
N ASN A 602 35.22 46.59 22.50
CA ASN A 602 35.25 45.14 22.28
C ASN A 602 36.22 44.78 21.15
N ARG A 603 37.10 43.80 21.39
CA ARG A 603 38.00 43.21 20.39
C ARG A 603 37.66 41.73 20.21
N ALA A 604 37.28 41.35 18.99
CA ALA A 604 37.01 39.95 18.68
C ALA A 604 38.32 39.14 18.53
N PRO A 605 38.34 37.86 18.94
CA PRO A 605 37.28 37.14 19.66
C PRO A 605 37.21 37.56 21.14
N THR A 606 35.99 37.72 21.66
CA THR A 606 35.75 37.83 23.11
C THR A 606 35.83 36.40 23.67
N LEU A 607 36.99 36.06 24.25
CA LEU A 607 37.33 34.70 24.68
C LEU A 607 36.52 34.21 25.88
#